data_AF-A0A950WML6-F1
#
_entry.id   AF-A0A950WML6-F1
#
_cell.length_a   1.000
_cell.length_b   1.000
_cell.length_c   1.000
_cell.angle_alpha   90.00
_cell.angle_beta   90.00
_cell.angle_gamma   90.00
#
_symmetry.space_group_name_H-M   'P 1'
#
loop_
_entity.id
_entity.type
_entity.pdbx_description
1 polymer ?
#
loop_
_entity_poly.entity_id
_entity_poly.type
_entity_poly.pdbx_seq_one_letter_code
_entity_poly.pdbx_strand_id
1 'polypeptide(L)'
;MFHVAAALEVATCTGAGISALYYGWLNARTGRRISIAPRVEAKDLVRLRSDHGYNEHSLIGSSIDSEVWVSADKRGAVAYTESGGIWMVAGEPFAAEHDLLRITNEFIAEAREQRKTVAFLPATERFARAIASDEVRIVKVGASPYFDLTTWNPRGNSAKHLRTGVNRARRAGLSVTE
;
A
#
# COMPACT_ATOMS: atom_id res chain seq x y z
N MET A 1 -43.49 -9.47 23.58
CA MET A 1 -43.45 -8.21 22.80
C MET A 1 -42.13 -7.54 23.15
N PHE A 2 -41.30 -7.32 22.14
CA PHE A 2 -39.93 -6.80 22.24
C PHE A 2 -39.87 -5.35 22.70
N HIS A 3 -38.65 -4.96 23.08
CA HIS A 3 -38.02 -3.63 23.11
C HIS A 3 -37.70 -3.11 24.52
N VAL A 4 -36.58 -2.46 24.82
CA VAL A 4 -35.32 -2.06 24.13
C VAL A 4 -34.42 -1.48 25.24
N ALA A 5 -33.11 -1.40 24.97
CA ALA A 5 -32.04 -0.75 25.74
C ALA A 5 -31.40 -1.65 26.83
N ALA A 6 -30.09 -1.84 26.88
CA ALA A 6 -29.02 -0.91 26.54
C ALA A 6 -27.92 -1.60 25.72
N ALA A 7 -27.66 -1.05 24.53
CA ALA A 7 -26.43 -1.24 23.78
C ALA A 7 -25.64 0.05 23.87
N LEU A 8 -24.77 0.16 24.88
CA LEU A 8 -23.77 1.23 24.91
C LEU A 8 -22.63 0.88 25.87
N GLU A 9 -21.78 -0.11 25.54
CA GLU A 9 -20.47 -0.23 26.21
C GLU A 9 -19.40 -1.13 25.54
N VAL A 10 -19.47 -1.40 24.22
CA VAL A 10 -18.45 -2.27 23.55
C VAL A 10 -17.87 -1.65 22.27
N ALA A 11 -17.63 -0.33 22.28
CA ALA A 11 -17.27 0.43 21.09
C ALA A 11 -15.76 0.61 20.82
N THR A 12 -14.83 0.00 21.57
CA THR A 12 -13.38 0.27 21.37
C THR A 12 -12.46 -0.95 21.31
N CYS A 13 -12.95 -2.18 21.43
CA CYS A 13 -12.12 -3.39 21.27
C CYS A 13 -12.60 -4.37 20.17
N THR A 14 -13.65 -4.02 19.42
CA THR A 14 -14.29 -4.89 18.41
C THR A 14 -13.65 -4.83 17.01
N GLY A 15 -12.73 -3.88 16.75
CA GLY A 15 -12.10 -3.73 15.43
C GLY A 15 -11.23 -4.91 15.03
N ALA A 16 -10.34 -5.39 15.92
CA ALA A 16 -9.45 -6.51 15.61
C ALA A 16 -10.22 -7.84 15.46
N GLY A 17 -11.27 -8.04 16.26
CA GLY A 17 -12.09 -9.25 16.23
C GLY A 17 -12.98 -9.36 14.99
N ILE A 18 -13.65 -8.26 14.60
CA ILE A 18 -14.50 -8.26 13.41
C ILE A 18 -13.65 -8.39 12.15
N SER A 19 -12.50 -7.72 12.06
CA SER A 19 -11.58 -7.89 10.94
C SER A 19 -11.04 -9.31 10.88
N ALA A 20 -10.60 -9.91 11.99
CA ALA A 20 -10.10 -11.29 12.00
C ALA A 20 -11.18 -12.32 11.62
N LEU A 21 -12.42 -12.14 12.11
CA LEU A 21 -13.55 -13.00 11.74
C LEU A 21 -13.97 -12.79 10.27
N TYR A 22 -13.92 -11.55 9.78
CA TYR A 22 -14.17 -11.22 8.37
C TYR A 22 -13.12 -11.84 7.46
N TYR A 23 -11.82 -11.71 7.79
CA TYR A 23 -10.72 -12.34 7.05
C TYR A 23 -10.78 -13.87 7.11
N GLY A 24 -11.11 -14.45 8.27
CA GLY A 24 -11.28 -15.89 8.43
C GLY A 24 -12.43 -16.44 7.58
N TRP A 25 -13.56 -15.74 7.56
CA TRP A 25 -14.70 -16.07 6.72
C TRP A 25 -14.42 -15.87 5.22
N LEU A 26 -13.69 -14.81 4.85
CA LEU A 26 -13.28 -14.57 3.45
C LEU A 26 -12.34 -15.67 2.95
N ASN A 27 -11.36 -16.08 3.75
CA ASN A 27 -10.41 -17.14 3.40
C ASN A 27 -11.11 -18.50 3.27
N ALA A 28 -12.05 -18.80 4.16
CA ALA A 28 -12.85 -20.03 4.09
C ALA A 28 -13.75 -20.07 2.84
N ARG A 29 -14.24 -18.91 2.38
CA ARG A 29 -15.14 -18.80 1.23
C ARG A 29 -14.44 -18.71 -0.13
N THR A 30 -13.19 -18.24 -0.15
CA THR A 30 -12.40 -18.05 -1.39
C THR A 30 -11.55 -19.27 -1.78
N GLY A 31 -11.46 -20.31 -0.92
CA GLY A 31 -10.71 -21.54 -1.24
C GLY A 31 -9.22 -21.31 -1.52
N ARG A 32 -8.67 -20.18 -1.06
CA ARG A 32 -7.35 -19.71 -1.45
C ARG A 32 -6.27 -20.45 -0.68
N ARG A 33 -5.84 -21.59 -1.24
CA ARG A 33 -4.61 -22.28 -0.84
C ARG A 33 -3.44 -21.34 -1.19
N ILE A 34 -2.64 -20.94 -0.21
CA ILE A 34 -1.40 -20.18 -0.44
C ILE A 34 -0.50 -21.07 -1.30
N SER A 35 -0.47 -20.81 -2.60
CA SER A 35 0.48 -21.42 -3.52
C SER A 35 1.56 -20.41 -3.80
N ILE A 36 2.78 -20.70 -3.34
CA ILE A 36 3.96 -19.95 -3.74
C ILE A 36 4.23 -20.33 -5.20
N ALA A 37 3.66 -19.56 -6.13
CA ALA A 37 3.87 -19.74 -7.57
C ALA A 37 5.22 -19.13 -7.97
N PRO A 38 5.94 -19.75 -8.93
CA PRO A 38 7.27 -19.29 -9.31
C PRO A 38 7.25 -17.99 -10.14
N ARG A 39 8.30 -17.22 -9.89
CA ARG A 39 8.61 -15.84 -10.33
C ARG A 39 8.64 -15.68 -11.86
N VAL A 40 7.75 -14.86 -12.39
CA VAL A 40 8.01 -14.11 -13.65
C VAL A 40 8.01 -12.64 -13.28
N GLU A 41 9.14 -12.15 -12.75
CA GLU A 41 9.35 -10.71 -12.73
C GLU A 41 9.45 -10.25 -14.17
N ALA A 42 8.40 -9.61 -14.67
CA ALA A 42 8.45 -8.91 -15.94
C ALA A 42 9.60 -7.91 -15.85
N LYS A 43 10.63 -8.06 -16.70
CA LYS A 43 11.80 -7.16 -16.75
C LYS A 43 11.38 -5.69 -16.78
N ASP A 44 10.24 -5.41 -17.42
CA ASP A 44 9.62 -4.09 -17.51
C ASP A 44 9.23 -3.53 -16.13
N LEU A 45 8.68 -4.35 -15.22
CA LEU A 45 8.32 -3.92 -13.85
C LEU A 45 9.55 -3.54 -13.03
N VAL A 46 10.58 -4.38 -13.07
CA VAL A 46 11.83 -4.13 -12.32
C VAL A 46 12.49 -2.83 -12.81
N ARG A 47 12.52 -2.63 -14.13
CA ARG A 47 13.03 -1.39 -14.74
C ARG A 47 12.21 -0.18 -14.29
N LEU A 48 10.89 -0.20 -14.52
CA LEU A 48 10.00 0.93 -14.19
C LEU A 48 10.00 1.25 -12.69
N ARG A 49 10.08 0.24 -11.82
CA ARG A 49 10.23 0.45 -10.38
C ARG A 49 11.58 1.10 -10.03
N SER A 50 12.66 0.70 -10.69
CA SER A 50 13.98 1.31 -10.45
C SER A 50 14.02 2.76 -10.92
N ASP A 51 13.35 3.07 -12.03
CA ASP A 51 13.35 4.40 -12.64
C ASP A 51 12.33 5.36 -11.99
N HIS A 52 11.22 4.84 -11.45
CA HIS A 52 10.08 5.66 -11.01
C HIS A 52 9.59 5.35 -9.59
N GLY A 53 10.07 4.30 -8.94
CA GLY A 53 9.74 3.99 -7.56
C GLY A 53 10.34 5.04 -6.62
N TYR A 54 9.51 5.65 -5.78
CA TYR A 54 9.96 6.74 -4.90
C TYR A 54 9.42 6.67 -3.47
N ASN A 55 8.49 5.76 -3.19
CA ASN A 55 7.88 5.60 -1.86
C ASN A 55 8.11 4.17 -1.32
N GLU A 56 7.82 3.97 -0.03
CA GLU A 56 7.97 2.69 0.66
C GLU A 56 7.13 1.56 0.04
N HIS A 57 6.00 1.90 -0.60
CA HIS A 57 5.10 0.95 -1.24
C HIS A 57 5.61 0.48 -2.60
N SER A 58 6.54 1.22 -3.20
CA SER A 58 7.15 0.86 -4.48
C SER A 58 7.90 -0.47 -4.41
N LEU A 59 8.47 -0.80 -3.24
CA LEU A 59 9.14 -2.08 -3.03
C LEU A 59 8.16 -3.21 -2.67
N ILE A 60 7.21 -2.91 -1.79
CA ILE A 60 6.29 -3.92 -1.22
C ILE A 60 5.17 -4.28 -2.21
N GLY A 61 4.74 -3.34 -3.04
CA GLY A 61 3.66 -3.54 -4.01
C GLY A 61 3.99 -4.58 -5.08
N SER A 62 5.28 -4.82 -5.35
CA SER A 62 5.77 -5.87 -6.26
C SER A 62 6.03 -7.21 -5.56
N SER A 63 5.35 -7.51 -4.45
CA SER A 63 5.52 -8.76 -3.72
C SER A 63 5.16 -10.00 -4.55
N ILE A 64 5.59 -11.18 -4.09
CA ILE A 64 5.55 -12.46 -4.83
C ILE A 64 4.16 -12.84 -5.34
N ASP A 65 3.09 -12.38 -4.68
CA ASP A 65 1.71 -12.75 -5.02
C ASP A 65 0.99 -11.70 -5.91
N SER A 66 1.69 -10.65 -6.34
CA SER A 66 1.09 -9.62 -7.21
C SER A 66 1.09 -10.04 -8.67
N GLU A 67 -0.06 -9.89 -9.31
CA GLU A 67 -0.18 -9.81 -10.76
C GLU A 67 0.41 -8.50 -11.26
N VAL A 68 0.84 -8.48 -12.52
CA VAL A 68 1.49 -7.34 -13.14
C VAL A 68 0.79 -7.00 -14.44
N TRP A 69 0.25 -5.79 -14.50
CA TRP A 69 -0.20 -5.19 -15.74
C TRP A 69 0.86 -4.21 -16.25
N VAL A 70 1.14 -4.22 -17.55
CA VAL A 70 2.10 -3.33 -18.21
C VAL A 70 1.39 -2.65 -19.36
N SER A 71 1.54 -1.33 -19.48
CA SER A 71 0.95 -0.57 -20.59
C SER A 71 1.52 -1.06 -21.93
N ALA A 72 0.73 -0.92 -23.00
CA ALA A 72 1.14 -1.38 -24.34
C ALA A 72 2.45 -0.72 -24.82
N ASP A 73 2.68 0.53 -24.44
CA ASP A 73 3.90 1.30 -24.75
C ASP A 73 5.07 1.05 -23.77
N LYS A 74 4.86 0.20 -22.75
CA LYS A 74 5.84 -0.16 -21.71
C LYS A 74 6.39 1.04 -20.92
N ARG A 75 5.63 2.14 -20.86
CA ARG A 75 5.95 3.32 -20.05
C ARG A 75 5.32 3.30 -18.67
N GLY A 76 4.41 2.35 -18.40
CA GLY A 76 3.80 2.18 -17.10
C GLY A 76 3.61 0.70 -16.74
N ALA A 77 3.71 0.41 -15.45
CA ALA A 77 3.37 -0.89 -14.91
C ALA A 77 2.64 -0.75 -13.57
N VAL A 78 1.72 -1.67 -13.31
CA VAL A 78 0.94 -1.73 -12.07
C VAL A 78 1.05 -3.12 -11.50
N ALA A 79 1.55 -3.23 -10.28
CA ALA A 79 1.51 -4.46 -9.51
C ALA A 79 0.24 -4.46 -8.64
N TYR A 80 -0.58 -5.50 -8.76
CA TYR A 80 -1.87 -5.58 -8.09
C TYR A 80 -2.18 -6.99 -7.62
N THR A 81 -3.17 -7.13 -6.76
CA THR A 81 -3.74 -8.43 -6.38
C THR A 81 -5.23 -8.44 -6.65
N GLU A 82 -5.75 -9.57 -7.09
CA GLU A 82 -7.20 -9.73 -7.23
C GLU A 82 -7.83 -10.35 -5.97
N SER A 83 -8.94 -9.76 -5.52
CA SER A 83 -9.80 -10.36 -4.49
C SER A 83 -11.25 -9.90 -4.66
N GLY A 84 -12.19 -10.84 -4.80
CA GLY A 84 -13.62 -10.56 -4.76
C GLY A 84 -14.12 -9.53 -5.78
N GLY A 85 -13.54 -9.50 -6.99
CA GLY A 85 -13.88 -8.53 -8.04
C GLY A 85 -13.17 -7.17 -7.91
N ILE A 86 -12.23 -7.05 -6.97
CA ILE A 86 -11.40 -5.86 -6.78
C ILE A 86 -9.98 -6.17 -7.21
N TRP A 87 -9.40 -5.27 -7.98
CA TRP A 87 -7.96 -5.18 -8.22
C TRP A 87 -7.36 -4.19 -7.25
N MET A 88 -6.63 -4.70 -6.27
CA MET A 88 -6.00 -3.94 -5.20
C MET A 88 -4.55 -3.64 -5.57
N VAL A 89 -4.23 -2.37 -5.73
CA VAL A 89 -2.87 -1.87 -5.98
C VAL A 89 -2.27 -1.44 -4.65
N ALA A 90 -1.20 -2.10 -4.25
CA ALA A 90 -0.44 -1.73 -3.06
C ALA A 90 0.57 -0.63 -3.42
N GLY A 91 0.13 0.63 -3.36
CA GLY A 91 0.90 1.77 -3.86
C GLY A 91 0.19 2.44 -5.03
N GLU A 92 0.97 2.69 -6.08
CA GLU A 92 0.59 3.44 -7.26
C GLU A 92 1.38 2.93 -8.48
N PRO A 93 0.97 3.28 -9.71
CA PRO A 93 1.66 2.85 -10.91
C PRO A 93 3.12 3.29 -10.96
N PHE A 94 3.97 2.43 -11.50
CA PHE A 94 5.35 2.77 -11.86
C PHE A 94 5.38 3.42 -13.24
N ALA A 95 5.36 4.74 -13.27
CA ALA A 95 5.43 5.54 -14.48
C ALA A 95 6.05 6.91 -14.19
N ALA A 96 6.48 7.60 -15.25
CA ALA A 96 6.86 9.00 -15.14
C ALA A 96 5.68 9.85 -14.64
N GLU A 97 5.96 10.93 -13.90
CA GLU A 97 4.92 11.75 -13.27
C GLU A 97 3.89 12.30 -14.27
N HIS A 98 4.34 12.71 -15.46
CA HIS A 98 3.46 13.20 -16.52
C HIS A 98 2.61 12.10 -17.18
N ASP A 99 2.96 10.83 -16.99
CA ASP A 99 2.24 9.68 -17.52
C ASP A 99 1.29 9.04 -16.49
N LEU A 100 1.37 9.40 -15.19
CA LEU A 100 0.62 8.76 -14.11
C LEU A 100 -0.90 8.71 -14.35
N LEU A 101 -1.51 9.83 -14.73
CA LEU A 101 -2.95 9.89 -14.99
C LEU A 101 -3.36 8.97 -16.15
N ARG A 102 -2.61 9.03 -17.26
CA ARG A 102 -2.88 8.21 -18.44
C ARG A 102 -2.76 6.72 -18.13
N ILE A 103 -1.65 6.31 -17.52
CA ILE A 103 -1.39 4.91 -17.14
C ILE A 103 -2.44 4.40 -16.15
N THR A 104 -2.85 5.25 -15.19
CA THR A 104 -3.91 4.91 -14.24
C THR A 104 -5.24 4.65 -14.96
N ASN A 105 -5.61 5.52 -15.90
CA ASN A 105 -6.85 5.38 -16.65
C ASN A 105 -6.85 4.16 -17.57
N GLU A 106 -5.73 3.86 -18.22
CA GLU A 106 -5.56 2.64 -19.02
C GLU A 106 -5.75 1.38 -18.16
N PHE A 107 -5.13 1.34 -16.97
CA PHE A 107 -5.31 0.23 -16.05
C PHE A 107 -6.75 0.09 -15.51
N ILE A 108 -7.40 1.21 -15.19
CA ILE A 108 -8.81 1.21 -14.78
C ILE A 108 -9.72 0.73 -15.92
N ALA A 109 -9.44 1.10 -17.16
CA ALA A 109 -10.18 0.64 -18.32
C ALA A 109 -10.04 -0.88 -18.50
N GLU A 110 -8.82 -1.41 -18.43
CA GLU A 110 -8.56 -2.85 -18.45
C GLU A 110 -9.35 -3.60 -17.35
N ALA A 111 -9.31 -3.08 -16.12
CA ALA A 111 -10.06 -3.65 -15.01
C ALA A 111 -11.58 -3.64 -15.29
N ARG A 112 -12.10 -2.54 -15.85
CA ARG A 112 -13.54 -2.41 -16.19
C ARG A 112 -13.97 -3.39 -17.27
N GLU A 113 -13.15 -3.65 -18.28
CA GLU A 113 -13.42 -4.67 -19.31
C GLU A 113 -13.58 -6.06 -18.68
N GLN A 114 -12.81 -6.33 -17.62
CA GLN A 114 -12.88 -7.56 -16.83
C GLN A 114 -13.93 -7.51 -15.70
N ARG A 115 -14.78 -6.47 -15.66
CA ARG A 115 -15.80 -6.21 -14.64
C ARG A 115 -15.24 -6.15 -13.22
N LYS A 116 -14.04 -5.58 -13.09
CA LYS A 116 -13.33 -5.36 -11.82
C LYS A 116 -13.41 -3.90 -11.40
N THR A 117 -13.30 -3.67 -10.11
CA THR A 117 -13.12 -2.34 -9.52
C THR A 117 -11.68 -2.17 -9.06
N VAL A 118 -11.07 -1.02 -9.31
CA VAL A 118 -9.69 -0.74 -8.87
C VAL A 118 -9.70 0.02 -7.56
N ALA A 119 -8.80 -0.37 -6.64
CA ALA A 119 -8.51 0.37 -5.42
C ALA A 119 -7.00 0.53 -5.25
N PHE A 120 -6.55 1.75 -4.96
CA PHE A 120 -5.16 2.06 -4.64
C PHE A 120 -5.04 2.24 -3.12
N LEU A 121 -4.36 1.33 -2.45
CA LEU A 121 -4.19 1.37 -0.99
C LEU A 121 -2.92 0.63 -0.55
N PRO A 122 -2.01 1.30 0.16
CA PRO A 122 -1.93 2.75 0.40
C PRO A 122 -1.54 3.53 -0.86
N ALA A 123 -2.06 4.75 -1.01
CA ALA A 123 -1.75 5.66 -2.11
C ALA A 123 -1.23 6.99 -1.55
N THR A 124 -0.24 7.60 -2.20
CA THR A 124 0.34 8.86 -1.74
C THR A 124 -0.57 10.04 -2.05
N GLU A 125 -0.39 11.15 -1.32
CA GLU A 125 -1.08 12.41 -1.63
C GLU A 125 -0.69 12.96 -3.01
N ARG A 126 0.58 12.81 -3.40
CA ARG A 126 1.08 13.22 -4.72
C ARG A 126 0.31 12.52 -5.84
N PHE A 127 0.20 11.20 -5.76
CA PHE A 127 -0.53 10.42 -6.74
C PHE A 127 -2.02 10.73 -6.72
N ALA A 128 -2.64 10.77 -5.54
CA ALA A 128 -4.07 11.09 -5.41
C ALA A 128 -4.40 12.44 -6.06
N ARG A 129 -3.55 13.46 -5.91
CA ARG A 129 -3.69 14.75 -6.60
C ARG A 129 -3.53 14.63 -8.12
N ALA A 130 -2.57 13.83 -8.58
CA ALA A 130 -2.32 13.63 -10.01
C ALA A 130 -3.48 12.92 -10.74
N ILE A 131 -4.23 12.06 -10.06
CA ILE A 131 -5.34 11.29 -10.64
C ILE A 131 -6.74 11.83 -10.29
N ALA A 132 -6.80 12.96 -9.58
CA ALA A 132 -8.06 13.54 -9.14
C ALA A 132 -8.96 13.85 -10.35
N SER A 133 -10.12 13.18 -10.38
CA SER A 133 -11.11 13.28 -11.46
C SER A 133 -12.48 12.86 -10.92
N ASP A 134 -13.54 13.07 -11.70
CA ASP A 134 -14.89 12.64 -11.33
C ASP A 134 -15.03 11.10 -11.25
N GLU A 135 -14.11 10.34 -11.84
CA GLU A 135 -14.10 8.88 -11.86
C GLU A 135 -13.44 8.24 -10.63
N VAL A 136 -12.64 9.00 -9.87
CA VAL A 136 -11.89 8.50 -8.72
C VAL A 136 -12.43 9.12 -7.43
N ARG A 137 -12.56 8.31 -6.39
CA ARG A 137 -12.88 8.79 -5.04
C ARG A 137 -11.62 8.71 -4.19
N ILE A 138 -11.27 9.82 -3.56
CA ILE A 138 -10.06 9.95 -2.74
C ILE A 138 -10.49 10.12 -1.29
N VAL A 139 -9.97 9.27 -0.42
CA VAL A 139 -10.22 9.31 1.03
C VAL A 139 -8.89 9.27 1.76
N LYS A 140 -8.64 10.25 2.62
CA LYS A 140 -7.43 10.27 3.47
C LYS A 140 -7.58 9.26 4.60
N VAL A 141 -6.72 8.24 4.61
CA VAL A 141 -6.69 7.21 5.65
C VAL A 141 -5.63 7.50 6.73
N GLY A 142 -4.53 8.16 6.36
CA GLY A 142 -3.42 8.43 7.29
C GLY A 142 -2.30 9.28 6.67
N ALA A 143 -1.12 9.19 7.28
CA ALA A 143 0.11 9.82 6.79
C ALA A 143 1.33 8.96 7.17
N SER A 144 2.27 8.81 6.23
CA SER A 144 3.57 8.18 6.49
C SER A 144 4.59 9.24 6.94
N PRO A 145 5.41 8.97 7.97
CA PRO A 145 6.48 9.88 8.37
C PRO A 145 7.67 9.78 7.40
N TYR A 146 8.10 10.91 6.86
CA TYR A 146 9.36 11.02 6.10
C TYR A 146 10.35 11.89 6.86
N PHE A 147 11.62 11.47 6.84
CA PHE A 147 12.73 12.24 7.38
C PHE A 147 13.58 12.72 6.21
N ASP A 148 13.65 14.04 6.01
CA ASP A 148 14.60 14.61 5.07
C ASP A 148 16.01 14.50 5.67
N LEU A 149 16.78 13.50 5.25
CA LEU A 149 18.11 13.24 5.80
C LEU A 149 19.11 14.36 5.54
N THR A 150 18.85 15.26 4.59
CA THR A 150 19.72 16.41 4.31
C THR A 150 19.57 17.52 5.35
N THR A 151 18.35 17.70 5.87
CA THR A 151 18.03 18.70 6.90
C THR A 151 17.84 18.07 8.29
N TRP A 152 17.71 16.75 8.37
CA TRP A 152 17.48 16.01 9.59
C TRP A 152 18.65 16.14 10.55
N ASN A 153 18.42 16.91 11.61
CA ASN A 153 19.46 17.23 12.56
C ASN A 153 18.91 17.31 13.98
N PRO A 154 18.50 16.17 14.57
CA PRO A 154 17.86 16.16 15.87
C PRO A 154 18.85 16.63 16.94
N ARG A 155 18.63 17.84 17.48
CA ARG A 155 19.46 18.44 18.53
C ARG A 155 18.64 18.98 19.70
N GLY A 156 19.33 19.29 20.79
CA GLY A 156 18.72 19.91 21.96
C GLY A 156 17.68 19.03 22.63
N ASN A 157 16.63 19.65 23.18
CA ASN A 157 15.63 18.95 23.97
C ASN A 157 14.73 18.03 23.12
N SER A 158 14.43 18.38 21.87
CA SER A 158 13.58 17.57 20.98
C SER A 158 14.21 16.21 20.67
N ALA A 159 15.55 16.13 20.64
CA ALA A 159 16.30 14.89 20.40
C ALA A 159 16.63 14.08 21.67
N LYS A 160 16.22 14.55 22.85
CA LYS A 160 16.60 13.94 24.14
C LYS A 160 16.22 12.46 24.24
N HIS A 161 15.03 12.10 23.76
CA HIS A 161 14.55 10.72 23.79
C HIS A 161 15.34 9.81 22.84
N LEU A 162 15.57 10.26 21.61
CA LEU A 162 16.40 9.55 20.63
C LEU A 162 17.80 9.26 21.20
N ARG A 163 18.48 10.30 21.71
CA ARG A 163 19.83 10.16 22.29
C ARG A 163 19.86 9.23 23.50
N THR A 164 18.86 9.33 24.37
CA THR A 164 18.74 8.43 25.53
C THR A 164 18.59 6.97 25.09
N GLY A 165 17.75 6.71 24.08
CA GLY A 165 17.54 5.38 23.50
C GLY A 165 18.82 4.79 22.92
N VAL A 166 19.50 5.55 22.04
CA VAL A 166 20.76 5.12 21.42
C VAL A 166 21.84 4.85 22.48
N ASN A 167 22.00 5.72 23.49
CA ASN A 167 22.99 5.53 24.55
C ASN A 167 22.69 4.28 25.39
N ARG A 168 21.41 4.01 25.68
CA ARG A 168 21.01 2.79 26.39
C ARG A 168 21.35 1.55 25.56
N ALA A 169 21.03 1.54 24.27
CA ALA A 169 21.36 0.44 23.36
C ALA A 169 22.86 0.15 23.33
N ARG A 170 23.69 1.20 23.20
CA ARG A 170 25.16 1.06 23.22
C ARG A 170 25.70 0.52 24.53
N ARG A 171 25.20 0.98 25.68
CA ARG A 171 25.60 0.45 27.00
C ARG A 171 25.20 -1.02 27.18
N ALA A 172 24.18 -1.48 26.48
CA ALA A 172 23.80 -2.89 26.43
C ALA A 172 24.65 -3.72 25.45
N GLY A 173 25.67 -3.13 24.83
CA GLY A 173 26.57 -3.82 23.90
C GLY A 173 26.05 -3.96 22.47
N LEU A 174 24.98 -3.24 22.08
CA LEU A 174 24.44 -3.30 20.73
C LEU A 174 25.30 -2.52 19.72
N SER A 175 25.63 -3.16 18.60
CA SER A 175 26.32 -2.58 17.44
C SER A 175 25.51 -2.80 16.15
N VAL A 176 25.65 -1.90 15.19
CA VAL A 176 25.00 -1.97 13.86
C VAL A 176 26.07 -2.10 12.79
N THR A 177 25.83 -2.99 11.82
CA THR A 177 26.65 -3.18 10.61
C THR A 177 25.71 -3.20 9.41
N GLU A 178 26.17 -2.65 8.27
CA GLU A 178 25.45 -2.66 6.99
C GLU A 178 25.97 -3.78 6.07
#